data_AF-A0A7S2T322-F1
#
_entry.id   AF-A0A7S2T322-F1
#
_cell.length_a   1.000
_cell.length_b   1.000
_cell.length_c   1.000
_cell.angle_alpha   90.00
_cell.angle_beta   90.00
_cell.angle_gamma   90.00
#
_symmetry.space_group_name_H-M   'P 1'
#
loop_
_entity.id
_entity.type
_entity.pdbx_description
1 polymer ?
#
loop_
_entity_poly.entity_id
_entity_poly.type
_entity_poly.pdbx_seq_one_letter_code
_entity_poly.pdbx_strand_id
1 'polypeptide(L)'
;MREAEKLVEYLNECWTPFHAVEHTVGKLEGEGFEKLSERETWKVVPGGKYYFTRNASAIVAFAVGGKYEAGNGFRIIGAHTDSPCPKLKPVSKETKNGWLMVNCQNYGGGLWYTWFDRDLSVAGRVVYKSGGKLKSGLVRVNKPIMRIPSLAIHLNRGANDGFKVNFQQHMSPVLATSIKDQLNRGSSGEQESK
;
A
#
# COMPACT_ATOMS: atom_id res chain seq x y z
N MET A 1 -9.71 -19.97 16.73
CA MET A 1 -10.27 -18.61 16.51
C MET A 1 -9.21 -17.53 16.70
N ARG A 2 -8.47 -17.51 17.81
CA ARG A 2 -7.38 -16.53 18.09
C ARG A 2 -6.40 -16.24 16.94
N GLU A 3 -5.89 -17.26 16.23
CA GLU A 3 -4.92 -17.02 15.13
C GLU A 3 -5.57 -16.39 13.89
N ALA A 4 -6.85 -16.70 13.64
CA ALA A 4 -7.60 -16.08 12.55
C ALA A 4 -7.91 -14.60 12.85
N GLU A 5 -8.22 -14.28 14.10
CA GLU A 5 -8.42 -12.88 14.56
C GLU A 5 -7.14 -12.06 14.38
N LYS A 6 -5.99 -12.58 14.83
CA LYS A 6 -4.67 -11.94 14.61
C LYS A 6 -4.35 -11.73 13.13
N LEU A 7 -4.76 -12.66 12.27
CA LEU A 7 -4.59 -12.52 10.82
C LEU A 7 -5.46 -11.37 10.28
N VAL A 8 -6.72 -11.28 10.70
CA VAL A 8 -7.62 -10.19 10.29
C VAL A 8 -7.08 -8.84 10.76
N GLU A 9 -6.60 -8.75 12.00
CA GLU A 9 -5.93 -7.54 12.51
C GLU A 9 -4.70 -7.18 11.68
N TYR A 10 -3.86 -8.16 11.35
CA TYR A 10 -2.70 -7.93 10.48
C TYR A 10 -3.12 -7.37 9.11
N LEU A 11 -4.12 -7.97 8.46
CA LEU A 11 -4.62 -7.51 7.16
C LEU A 11 -5.22 -6.10 7.24
N ASN A 12 -5.92 -5.77 8.32
CA ASN A 12 -6.50 -4.44 8.54
C ASN A 12 -5.43 -3.36 8.77
N GLU A 13 -4.25 -3.71 9.28
CA GLU A 13 -3.14 -2.77 9.41
C GLU A 13 -2.24 -2.70 8.17
N CYS A 14 -2.11 -3.80 7.42
CA CYS A 14 -1.11 -3.96 6.36
C CYS A 14 -1.66 -3.66 4.95
N TRP A 15 -2.15 -2.45 4.71
CA TRP A 15 -2.83 -2.09 3.45
C TRP A 15 -1.91 -2.10 2.21
N THR A 16 -0.60 -1.96 2.41
CA THR A 16 0.40 -1.97 1.33
C THR A 16 1.65 -2.74 1.78
N PRO A 17 2.55 -3.13 0.86
CA PRO A 17 3.81 -3.78 1.23
C PRO A 17 4.63 -3.01 2.26
N PHE A 18 4.53 -1.67 2.23
CA PHE A 18 5.23 -0.80 3.17
C PHE A 18 4.65 -0.91 4.58
N HIS A 19 3.32 -0.94 4.73
CA HIS A 19 2.67 -1.13 6.02
C HIS A 19 2.86 -2.57 6.53
N ALA A 20 2.86 -3.56 5.63
CA ALA A 20 3.17 -4.94 5.97
C ALA A 20 4.57 -5.07 6.60
N VAL A 21 5.58 -4.43 5.99
CA VAL A 21 6.94 -4.40 6.54
C VAL A 21 6.99 -3.62 7.84
N GLU A 22 6.41 -2.42 7.93
CA GLU A 22 6.41 -1.62 9.16
C GLU A 22 5.78 -2.38 10.34
N HIS A 23 4.62 -3.00 10.13
CA HIS A 23 3.95 -3.80 11.15
C HIS A 23 4.77 -5.03 11.56
N THR A 24 5.42 -5.70 10.59
CA THR A 24 6.28 -6.86 10.86
C THR A 24 7.53 -6.46 11.63
N VAL A 25 8.15 -5.32 11.30
CA VAL A 25 9.26 -4.74 12.05
C VAL A 25 8.87 -4.49 13.51
N GLY A 26 7.73 -3.85 13.76
CA GLY A 26 7.26 -3.60 15.13
C GLY A 26 7.08 -4.88 15.94
N LYS A 27 6.58 -5.96 15.31
CA LYS A 27 6.49 -7.28 15.95
C LYS A 27 7.86 -7.90 16.24
N LEU A 28 8.79 -7.84 15.29
CA LEU A 28 10.14 -8.38 15.45
C LEU A 28 10.91 -7.64 16.56
N GLU A 29 10.85 -6.31 16.57
CA GLU A 29 11.49 -5.49 17.61
C GLU A 29 10.89 -5.79 18.99
N GLY A 30 9.57 -5.97 19.09
CA GLY A 30 8.90 -6.40 20.32
C GLY A 30 9.36 -7.76 20.84
N GLU A 31 9.86 -8.64 19.97
CA GLU A 31 10.41 -9.97 20.28
C GLU A 31 11.94 -9.99 20.44
N GLY A 32 12.56 -8.81 20.49
CA GLY A 32 13.99 -8.62 20.72
C GLY A 32 14.87 -8.88 19.49
N PHE A 33 14.33 -8.77 18.27
CA PHE A 33 15.16 -8.78 17.06
C PHE A 33 15.87 -7.45 16.88
N GLU A 34 17.16 -7.50 16.56
CA GLU A 34 17.99 -6.33 16.28
C GLU A 34 17.96 -5.97 14.79
N LYS A 35 17.80 -4.67 14.49
CA LYS A 35 17.86 -4.17 13.12
C LYS A 35 19.30 -4.11 12.62
N LEU A 36 19.55 -4.72 11.47
CA LEU A 36 20.79 -4.60 10.73
C LEU A 36 20.65 -3.61 9.56
N SER A 37 21.70 -2.83 9.33
CA SER A 37 21.83 -1.94 8.18
C SER A 37 22.54 -2.66 7.04
N GLU A 38 21.92 -2.76 5.86
CA GLU A 38 22.58 -3.33 4.66
C GLU A 38 23.81 -2.52 4.18
N ARG A 39 24.10 -1.37 4.80
CA ARG A 39 25.22 -0.48 4.47
C ARG A 39 26.43 -0.68 5.39
N GLU A 40 26.29 -1.52 6.42
CA GLU A 40 27.29 -1.70 7.46
C GLU A 40 27.80 -3.14 7.46
N THR A 41 28.98 -3.36 8.04
CA THR A 41 29.46 -4.71 8.30
C THR A 41 28.71 -5.28 9.50
N TRP A 42 28.19 -6.50 9.36
CA TRP A 42 27.36 -7.12 10.40
C TRP A 42 28.21 -7.92 11.39
N LYS A 43 27.85 -7.81 12.68
CA LYS A 43 28.35 -8.70 13.74
C LYS A 43 27.23 -9.65 14.17
N VAL A 44 27.14 -10.78 13.48
CA VAL A 44 26.15 -11.82 13.75
C VAL A 44 26.75 -12.86 14.70
N VAL A 45 26.08 -13.15 15.82
CA VAL A 45 26.55 -14.13 16.81
C VAL A 45 25.55 -15.28 17.01
N PRO A 46 26.01 -16.48 17.40
CA PRO A 46 25.12 -17.56 17.83
C PRO A 46 24.15 -17.11 18.93
N GLY A 47 22.89 -17.50 18.81
CA GLY A 47 21.80 -17.07 19.71
C GLY A 47 21.21 -15.69 19.38
N GLY A 48 21.81 -14.91 18.47
CA GLY A 48 21.31 -13.60 18.08
C GLY A 48 20.06 -13.66 17.19
N LYS A 49 19.22 -12.62 17.27
CA LYS A 49 18.02 -12.43 16.45
C LYS A 49 18.15 -11.12 15.68
N TYR A 50 18.00 -11.18 14.36
CA TYR A 50 18.29 -10.03 13.50
C TYR A 50 17.26 -9.89 12.39
N TYR A 51 17.08 -8.67 11.90
CA TYR A 51 16.33 -8.42 10.69
C TYR A 51 16.93 -7.26 9.89
N PHE A 52 16.68 -7.22 8.59
CA PHE A 52 16.91 -6.03 7.79
C PHE A 52 15.77 -5.82 6.80
N THR A 53 15.62 -4.59 6.32
CA THR A 53 14.60 -4.23 5.32
C THR A 53 15.25 -3.62 4.11
N ARG A 54 14.76 -3.95 2.92
CA ARG A 54 15.16 -3.32 1.66
C ARG A 54 13.99 -2.58 1.03
N ASN A 55 14.22 -1.35 0.59
CA ASN A 55 13.19 -0.43 0.07
C ASN A 55 12.01 -0.18 1.03
N ALA A 56 12.11 -0.58 2.30
CA ALA A 56 11.00 -0.60 3.26
C ALA A 56 9.77 -1.40 2.78
N SER A 57 9.91 -2.27 1.78
CA SER A 57 8.83 -3.11 1.23
C SER A 57 9.14 -4.60 1.25
N ALA A 58 10.42 -4.96 1.46
CA ALA A 58 10.86 -6.32 1.73
C ALA A 58 11.55 -6.37 3.09
N ILE A 59 11.39 -7.51 3.77
CA ILE A 59 11.98 -7.78 5.08
C ILE A 59 12.57 -9.19 5.09
N VAL A 60 13.74 -9.32 5.69
CA VAL A 60 14.36 -10.62 6.01
C VAL A 60 14.63 -10.61 7.50
N ALA A 61 14.11 -11.61 8.20
CA ALA A 61 14.35 -11.84 9.61
C ALA A 61 14.97 -13.22 9.81
N PHE A 62 15.94 -13.33 10.69
CA PHE A 62 16.62 -14.58 10.96
C PHE A 62 17.06 -14.66 12.44
N ALA A 63 17.05 -15.88 12.97
CA ALA A 63 17.55 -16.19 14.30
C ALA A 63 18.67 -17.22 14.17
N VAL A 64 19.82 -16.92 14.77
CA VAL A 64 21.01 -17.77 14.70
C VAL A 64 20.92 -18.81 15.82
N GLY A 65 20.94 -20.09 15.47
CA GLY A 65 20.94 -21.15 16.48
C GLY A 65 22.13 -21.04 17.42
N GLY A 66 21.96 -21.35 18.71
CA GLY A 66 23.05 -21.26 19.69
C GLY A 66 24.24 -22.20 19.42
N LYS A 67 24.05 -23.23 18.59
CA LYS A 67 25.10 -24.17 18.13
C LYS A 67 25.44 -23.99 16.65
N TYR A 68 25.05 -22.86 16.07
CA TYR A 68 25.37 -22.58 14.66
C TYR A 68 26.86 -22.36 14.50
N GLU A 69 27.45 -23.05 13.52
CA GLU A 69 28.82 -22.84 13.05
C GLU A 69 28.77 -22.57 11.53
N ALA A 70 29.77 -21.86 11.02
CA ALA A 70 29.87 -21.59 9.59
C ALA A 70 29.94 -22.91 8.80
N GLY A 71 29.03 -23.09 7.84
CA GLY A 71 28.86 -24.34 7.09
C GLY A 71 27.59 -25.11 7.46
N ASN A 72 26.95 -24.81 8.60
CA ASN A 72 25.64 -25.37 8.92
C ASN A 72 24.55 -24.86 7.97
N GLY A 73 23.47 -25.64 7.84
CA GLY A 73 22.34 -25.31 6.96
C GLY A 73 21.37 -24.25 7.51
N PHE A 74 20.45 -23.82 6.65
CA PHE A 74 19.39 -22.85 6.96
C PHE A 74 18.01 -23.49 6.85
N ARG A 75 17.07 -23.03 7.68
CA ARG A 75 15.63 -23.30 7.52
C ARG A 75 14.96 -22.00 7.10
N ILE A 76 14.47 -21.95 5.87
CA ILE A 76 13.97 -20.72 5.25
C ILE A 76 12.49 -20.89 4.93
N ILE A 77 11.69 -19.89 5.33
CA ILE A 77 10.29 -19.74 4.91
C ILE A 77 10.22 -18.48 4.05
N GLY A 78 9.77 -18.65 2.81
CA GLY A 78 9.57 -17.54 1.87
C GLY A 78 8.09 -17.20 1.72
N ALA A 79 7.79 -15.90 1.74
CA ALA A 79 6.50 -15.32 1.39
C ALA A 79 6.73 -13.96 0.70
N HIS A 80 5.66 -13.28 0.32
CA HIS A 80 5.74 -11.95 -0.29
C HIS A 80 4.76 -10.98 0.39
N THR A 81 5.08 -9.68 0.36
CA THR A 81 4.37 -8.61 1.09
C THR A 81 3.37 -7.85 0.22
N ASP A 82 3.31 -8.15 -1.07
CA ASP A 82 2.48 -7.46 -2.05
C ASP A 82 1.26 -8.26 -2.47
N SER A 83 0.30 -7.55 -3.05
CA SER A 83 -0.94 -8.12 -3.57
C SER A 83 -1.38 -7.32 -4.79
N PRO A 84 -2.08 -7.93 -5.76
CA PRO A 84 -2.60 -7.20 -6.89
C PRO A 84 -3.51 -6.04 -6.49
N CYS A 85 -3.27 -4.84 -7.03
CA CYS A 85 -4.04 -3.64 -6.68
C CYS A 85 -3.95 -2.54 -7.76
N PRO A 86 -4.88 -1.58 -7.79
CA PRO A 86 -4.70 -0.31 -8.48
C PRO A 86 -3.68 0.55 -7.72
N LYS A 87 -2.62 0.98 -8.40
CA LYS A 87 -1.64 1.93 -7.88
C LYS A 87 -1.83 3.28 -8.56
N LEU A 88 -1.63 4.38 -7.85
CA LEU A 88 -1.65 5.71 -8.45
C LEU A 88 -0.58 5.81 -9.55
N LYS A 89 -0.94 6.38 -10.71
CA LYS A 89 0.06 6.81 -11.69
C LYS A 89 0.83 8.03 -11.16
N PRO A 90 2.08 8.27 -11.61
CA PRO A 90 2.82 9.48 -11.23
C PRO A 90 2.07 10.77 -11.57
N VAL A 91 1.43 10.81 -12.74
CA VAL A 91 0.46 11.85 -13.11
C VAL A 91 -0.93 11.24 -12.98
N SER A 92 -1.54 11.43 -11.82
CA SER A 92 -2.81 10.80 -11.45
C SER A 92 -4.02 11.70 -11.64
N LYS A 93 -3.86 13.02 -11.79
CA LYS A 93 -5.00 13.93 -11.92
C LYS A 93 -5.70 13.75 -13.27
N GLU A 94 -7.02 13.57 -13.24
CA GLU A 94 -7.87 13.60 -14.43
C GLU A 94 -9.18 14.32 -14.11
N THR A 95 -9.70 15.09 -15.07
CA THR A 95 -11.04 15.70 -14.98
C THR A 95 -11.84 15.28 -16.19
N LYS A 96 -13.02 14.70 -15.97
CA LYS A 96 -13.91 14.24 -17.07
C LYS A 96 -15.37 14.40 -16.67
N ASN A 97 -16.18 14.96 -17.55
CA ASN A 97 -17.64 15.09 -17.37
C ASN A 97 -18.08 15.67 -16.01
N GLY A 98 -17.36 16.66 -15.48
CA GLY A 98 -17.66 17.27 -14.17
C GLY A 98 -17.18 16.48 -12.95
N TRP A 99 -16.33 15.46 -13.14
CA TRP A 99 -15.75 14.65 -12.07
C TRP A 99 -14.24 14.82 -12.02
N LEU A 100 -13.71 14.89 -10.80
CA LEU A 100 -12.30 14.72 -10.50
C LEU A 100 -12.05 13.23 -10.29
N MET A 101 -11.19 12.65 -11.15
CA MET A 101 -10.85 11.24 -11.16
C MET A 101 -9.35 11.05 -10.91
N VAL A 102 -8.99 9.81 -10.58
CA VAL A 102 -7.63 9.43 -10.22
C VAL A 102 -7.13 8.35 -11.17
N ASN A 103 -6.15 8.68 -12.00
CA ASN A 103 -5.53 7.73 -12.91
C ASN A 103 -4.69 6.70 -12.15
N CYS A 104 -5.03 5.43 -12.35
CA CYS A 104 -4.38 4.28 -11.72
C CYS A 104 -3.72 3.37 -12.77
N GLN A 105 -2.73 2.60 -12.32
CA GLN A 105 -2.13 1.50 -13.04
C GLN A 105 -2.40 0.20 -12.28
N ASN A 106 -2.69 -0.87 -13.02
CA ASN A 106 -2.92 -2.18 -12.46
C ASN A 106 -1.58 -2.83 -12.09
N TYR A 107 -1.44 -3.25 -10.83
CA TYR A 107 -0.30 -4.00 -10.35
C TYR A 107 -0.71 -5.46 -10.15
N GLY A 108 0.02 -6.40 -10.77
CA GLY A 108 -0.25 -7.84 -10.67
C GLY A 108 -1.43 -8.33 -11.53
N GLY A 109 -1.82 -9.60 -11.35
CA GLY A 109 -2.92 -10.26 -12.06
C GLY A 109 -4.22 -10.28 -11.24
N GLY A 110 -4.77 -9.12 -10.93
CA GLY A 110 -5.97 -9.00 -10.10
C GLY A 110 -7.27 -9.41 -10.81
N LEU A 111 -8.27 -9.82 -10.02
CA LEU A 111 -9.65 -9.95 -10.48
C LEU A 111 -10.29 -8.55 -10.55
N TRP A 112 -9.98 -7.79 -11.59
CA TRP A 112 -10.23 -6.34 -11.63
C TRP A 112 -11.70 -5.92 -11.50
N TYR A 113 -12.64 -6.78 -11.91
CA TYR A 113 -14.06 -6.52 -11.74
C TYR A 113 -14.48 -6.43 -10.26
N THR A 114 -13.76 -7.05 -9.33
CA THR A 114 -14.09 -7.02 -7.89
C THR A 114 -13.79 -5.67 -7.22
N TRP A 115 -13.02 -4.81 -7.91
CA TRP A 115 -12.66 -3.46 -7.46
C TRP A 115 -13.75 -2.42 -7.78
N PHE A 116 -14.67 -2.75 -8.68
CA PHE A 116 -15.81 -1.90 -8.96
C PHE A 116 -16.76 -1.89 -7.77
N ASP A 117 -17.42 -0.75 -7.57
CA ASP A 117 -18.46 -0.55 -6.57
C ASP A 117 -18.04 -0.83 -5.12
N ARG A 118 -16.73 -0.70 -4.85
CA ARG A 118 -16.14 -0.73 -3.50
C ARG A 118 -15.89 0.66 -2.97
N ASP A 119 -15.99 0.79 -1.66
CA ASP A 119 -15.58 1.98 -0.92
C ASP A 119 -14.06 1.95 -0.76
N LEU A 120 -13.38 2.65 -1.66
CA LEU A 120 -11.93 2.62 -1.77
C LEU A 120 -11.30 3.79 -1.01
N SER A 121 -10.07 3.55 -0.57
CA SER A 121 -9.20 4.58 -0.04
C SER A 121 -7.79 4.45 -0.62
N VAL A 122 -6.86 5.26 -0.13
CA VAL A 122 -5.46 5.28 -0.54
C VAL A 122 -4.53 5.08 0.65
N ALA A 123 -3.51 4.27 0.43
CA ALA A 123 -2.39 4.12 1.34
C ALA A 123 -1.10 3.90 0.54
N GLY A 124 0.04 4.17 1.16
CA GLY A 124 1.34 3.97 0.51
C GLY A 124 2.48 4.71 1.20
N ARG A 125 3.57 4.87 0.46
CA ARG A 125 4.72 5.67 0.87
C ARG A 125 4.74 6.96 0.06
N VAL A 126 4.93 8.08 0.75
CA VAL A 126 5.20 9.38 0.14
C VAL A 126 6.66 9.75 0.36
N VAL A 127 7.26 10.40 -0.64
CA VAL A 127 8.56 11.05 -0.53
C VAL A 127 8.32 12.55 -0.64
N TYR A 128 8.80 13.31 0.33
CA TYR A 128 8.49 14.74 0.46
C TYR A 128 9.68 15.53 0.97
N LYS A 129 9.72 16.83 0.68
CA LYS A 129 10.76 17.75 1.18
C LYS A 129 10.28 18.39 2.49
N SER A 130 11.13 18.37 3.51
CA SER A 130 10.87 18.99 4.81
C SER A 130 12.18 19.52 5.39
N GLY A 131 12.24 20.82 5.69
CA GLY A 131 13.46 21.47 6.20
C GLY A 131 14.66 21.32 5.25
N GLY A 132 14.44 21.45 3.94
CA GLY A 132 15.50 21.30 2.93
C GLY A 132 15.92 19.86 2.60
N LYS A 133 15.50 18.87 3.39
CA LYS A 133 15.87 17.45 3.21
C LYS A 133 14.72 16.63 2.62
N LEU A 134 15.04 15.63 1.81
CA LEU A 134 14.08 14.61 1.40
C LEU A 134 13.82 13.65 2.55
N LYS A 135 12.55 13.37 2.81
CA LYS A 135 12.06 12.40 3.79
C LYS A 135 11.07 11.45 3.12
N SER A 136 10.85 10.31 3.75
CA SER A 136 9.78 9.38 3.38
C SER A 136 8.89 9.11 4.57
N GLY A 137 7.59 8.96 4.33
CA GLY A 137 6.61 8.60 5.35
C GLY A 137 5.55 7.68 4.79
N LEU A 138 4.90 6.90 5.65
CA LEU A 138 3.73 6.13 5.28
C LEU A 138 2.48 6.98 5.45
N VAL A 139 1.53 6.78 4.54
CA VAL A 139 0.22 7.42 4.56
C VAL A 139 -0.86 6.35 4.45
N ARG A 140 -1.90 6.51 5.25
CA ARG A 140 -3.14 5.73 5.18
C ARG A 140 -4.30 6.67 5.45
N VAL A 141 -5.15 6.88 4.46
CA VAL A 141 -6.38 7.66 4.65
C VAL A 141 -7.46 6.71 5.15
N ASN A 142 -7.77 6.71 6.44
CA ASN A 142 -8.76 5.79 7.01
C ASN A 142 -10.21 6.29 6.82
N LYS A 143 -10.57 6.61 5.57
CA LYS A 143 -11.91 7.04 5.13
C LYS A 143 -12.13 6.61 3.69
N PRO A 144 -13.34 6.21 3.29
CA PRO A 144 -13.63 5.91 1.89
C PRO A 144 -13.72 7.22 1.11
N ILE A 145 -12.72 7.46 0.25
CA ILE A 145 -12.58 8.72 -0.49
C ILE A 145 -12.73 8.52 -2.00
N MET A 146 -12.75 7.27 -2.48
CA MET A 146 -12.78 6.96 -3.90
C MET A 146 -13.69 5.79 -4.20
N ARG A 147 -14.21 5.74 -5.44
CA ARG A 147 -14.99 4.61 -5.93
C ARG A 147 -14.77 4.43 -7.43
N ILE A 148 -14.67 3.19 -7.90
CA ILE A 148 -14.72 2.85 -9.33
C ILE A 148 -16.16 2.41 -9.63
N PRO A 149 -17.02 3.28 -10.19
CA PRO A 149 -18.42 2.92 -10.41
C PRO A 149 -18.58 1.98 -11.61
N SER A 150 -19.46 0.98 -11.50
CA SER A 150 -19.89 0.20 -12.67
C SER A 150 -20.79 1.01 -13.59
N LEU A 151 -20.75 0.68 -14.89
CA LEU A 151 -21.77 1.16 -15.83
C LEU A 151 -23.10 0.45 -15.55
N ALA A 152 -24.20 1.20 -15.52
CA ALA A 152 -25.53 0.64 -15.33
C ALA A 152 -25.87 -0.43 -16.39
N ILE A 153 -26.45 -1.56 -15.97
CA ILE A 153 -26.77 -2.69 -16.84
C ILE A 153 -27.73 -2.31 -17.99
N HIS A 154 -28.61 -1.33 -17.78
CA HIS A 154 -29.50 -0.80 -18.83
C HIS A 154 -28.73 -0.25 -20.04
N LEU A 155 -27.50 0.22 -19.82
CA LEU A 155 -26.58 0.74 -20.84
C LEU A 155 -25.52 -0.30 -21.26
N ASN A 156 -25.51 -1.48 -20.65
CA ASN A 156 -24.63 -2.60 -20.98
C ASN A 156 -25.38 -3.93 -20.85
N ARG A 157 -26.18 -4.26 -21.88
CA ARG A 157 -27.08 -5.44 -21.84
C ARG A 157 -26.34 -6.78 -21.73
N GLY A 158 -25.09 -6.85 -22.22
CA GLY A 158 -24.25 -8.06 -22.16
C GLY A 158 -23.39 -8.17 -20.89
N ALA A 159 -23.61 -7.32 -19.87
CA ALA A 159 -22.77 -7.30 -18.66
C ALA A 159 -22.72 -8.65 -17.92
N ASN A 160 -23.81 -9.43 -17.98
CA ASN A 160 -23.91 -10.74 -17.34
C ASN A 160 -23.24 -11.87 -18.14
N ASP A 161 -23.03 -11.68 -19.45
CA ASP A 161 -22.36 -12.66 -20.31
C ASP A 161 -20.83 -12.55 -20.21
N GLY A 162 -20.34 -11.40 -19.76
CA GLY A 162 -18.92 -11.17 -19.48
C GLY A 162 -18.61 -9.71 -19.15
N PHE A 163 -17.73 -9.51 -18.17
CA PHE A 163 -17.30 -8.17 -17.76
C PHE A 163 -15.91 -7.85 -18.32
N LYS A 164 -15.86 -7.36 -19.56
CA LYS A 164 -14.60 -6.97 -20.21
C LYS A 164 -14.18 -5.56 -19.77
N VAL A 165 -13.24 -5.51 -18.84
CA VAL A 165 -12.67 -4.24 -18.35
C VAL A 165 -11.61 -3.72 -19.31
N ASN A 166 -11.76 -2.47 -19.78
CA ASN A 166 -10.64 -1.72 -20.32
C ASN A 166 -9.89 -1.06 -19.15
N PHE A 167 -8.69 -1.54 -18.85
CA PHE A 167 -7.92 -1.07 -17.69
C PHE A 167 -7.56 0.42 -17.74
N GLN A 168 -7.40 0.99 -18.94
CA GLN A 168 -7.08 2.41 -19.08
C GLN A 168 -8.31 3.30 -18.97
N GLN A 169 -9.47 2.83 -19.46
CA GLN A 169 -10.66 3.67 -19.59
C GLN A 169 -11.66 3.49 -18.45
N HIS A 170 -11.70 2.31 -17.81
CA HIS A 170 -12.76 1.95 -16.86
C HIS A 170 -12.30 1.84 -15.40
N MET A 171 -10.99 1.90 -15.12
CA MET A 171 -10.44 1.67 -13.77
C MET A 171 -10.05 2.94 -13.00
N SER A 172 -10.26 4.13 -13.56
CA SER A 172 -9.98 5.40 -12.86
C SER A 172 -11.06 5.66 -11.79
N PRO A 173 -10.73 5.66 -10.49
CA PRO A 173 -11.71 5.96 -9.46
C PRO A 173 -12.15 7.43 -9.52
N VAL A 174 -13.40 7.69 -9.19
CA VAL A 174 -13.94 9.02 -8.92
C VAL A 174 -13.56 9.43 -7.50
N LEU A 175 -13.05 10.65 -7.34
CA LEU A 175 -12.64 11.24 -6.06
C LEU A 175 -13.61 12.33 -5.59
N ALA A 176 -14.04 13.22 -6.49
CA ALA A 176 -14.94 14.32 -6.17
C ALA A 176 -15.67 14.82 -7.42
N THR A 177 -16.70 15.66 -7.25
CA THR A 177 -17.21 16.49 -8.34
C THR A 177 -16.31 17.70 -8.54
N SER A 178 -16.23 18.21 -9.77
CA SER A 178 -15.47 19.44 -10.06
C SER A 178 -16.05 20.67 -9.33
N ILE A 179 -17.37 20.69 -9.07
CA ILE A 179 -18.02 21.73 -8.27
C ILE A 179 -17.48 21.72 -6.83
N LYS A 180 -17.41 20.54 -6.19
CA LYS A 180 -16.91 20.42 -4.82
C LYS A 180 -15.42 20.76 -4.74
N ASP A 181 -14.62 20.33 -5.72
CA ASP A 181 -13.20 20.71 -5.83
C ASP A 181 -13.02 22.23 -5.93
N GLN A 182 -13.82 22.91 -6.76
CA GLN A 182 -13.79 24.38 -6.88
C GLN A 182 -14.18 25.09 -5.57
N LEU A 183 -15.27 24.66 -4.93
CA LEU A 183 -15.73 25.24 -3.66
C LEU A 183 -14.68 25.10 -2.55
N ASN A 184 -14.02 23.94 -2.46
CA ASN A 184 -12.99 23.71 -1.45
C ASN A 184 -11.71 24.53 -1.70
N ARG A 185 -11.39 24.88 -2.96
CA ARG A 185 -10.25 25.75 -3.29
C ARG A 185 -10.50 27.21 -2.90
N GLY A 186 -11.74 27.68 -3.05
CA GLY A 186 -12.15 29.02 -2.63
C GLY A 186 -12.00 29.25 -1.12
N SER A 187 -12.25 28.23 -0.30
CA SER A 187 -12.10 28.31 1.16
C SER A 187 -10.66 28.31 1.68
N SER A 188 -9.67 27.89 0.87
CA SER A 188 -8.25 27.89 1.25
C SER A 188 -7.50 29.17 0.86
N GLY A 189 -8.12 30.07 0.09
CA GLY A 189 -7.51 31.32 -0.38
C GLY A 189 -7.53 32.49 0.61
N GLU A 190 -8.22 32.37 1.75
CA GLU A 190 -8.40 33.46 2.73
C GLU A 190 -7.48 33.37 3.97
N GLN A 191 -6.57 32.38 4.06
CA GLN A 191 -5.66 32.23 5.21
C GLN A 191 -4.17 32.54 4.94
N GLU A 192 -3.79 33.02 3.76
CA GLU A 192 -2.39 33.41 3.45
C GLU A 192 -2.16 34.94 3.38
N SER A 193 -3.00 35.74 4.04
CA SER A 193 -2.69 37.17 4.24
C SER A 193 -2.97 37.62 5.68
N LYS A 194 -1.99 37.37 6.56
CA LYS A 194 -1.59 38.25 7.67
C LYS A 194 -0.29 37.76 8.30
#